data_AF-A0AAW1PBX8-F1
#
_entry.id   AF-A0AAW1PBX8-F1
#
_cell.length_a   1.000
_cell.length_b   1.000
_cell.length_c   1.000
_cell.angle_alpha   90.00
_cell.angle_beta   90.00
_cell.angle_gamma   90.00
#
_symmetry.space_group_name_H-M   'P 1'
#
loop_
_entity.id
_entity.type
_entity.pdbx_description
1 polymer ?
#
loop_
_entity_poly.entity_id
_entity_poly.type
_entity_poly.pdbx_seq_one_letter_code
_entity_poly.pdbx_strand_id
1 'polypeptide(L)'
;MAEWDARDPRWLVAERKDGANVNGWHWESKNLQGWCRERLQALLADLPTGLDPMLGHAKLEGVKELTGEAVLTRRKGNKTFAFYDLTLTLSWTGCWAESNQGIKGTVVITELAVSSEPEDYQWTFSAEGTGVGQDNLKAAIQGLKPQITQHLVQFSKDITMLC
;
A
#
# COMPACT_ATOMS: atom_id res chain seq x y z
N MET A 1 -24.59 44.89 -43.68
CA MET A 1 -23.56 43.84 -43.68
C MET A 1 -23.07 43.69 -42.26
N ALA A 2 -23.17 42.50 -41.66
CA ALA A 2 -22.65 42.27 -40.31
C ALA A 2 -21.12 42.17 -40.40
N GLU A 3 -20.40 42.99 -39.64
CA GLU A 3 -18.94 42.97 -39.56
C GLU A 3 -18.49 41.64 -38.95
N TRP A 4 -17.83 40.80 -39.76
CA TRP A 4 -17.42 39.44 -39.39
C TRP A 4 -16.39 39.38 -38.24
N ASP A 5 -15.76 40.51 -37.92
CA ASP A 5 -14.69 40.63 -36.92
C ASP A 5 -15.12 41.23 -35.58
N ALA A 6 -16.41 41.57 -35.41
CA ALA A 6 -16.94 42.01 -34.12
C ALA A 6 -17.26 40.79 -33.21
N ARG A 7 -16.24 40.01 -32.85
CA ARG A 7 -16.38 38.93 -31.87
C ARG A 7 -16.55 39.52 -30.47
N ASP A 8 -17.68 39.25 -29.82
CA ASP A 8 -17.97 39.73 -28.46
C ASP A 8 -16.81 39.33 -27.50
N PRO A 9 -16.18 40.29 -26.80
CA PRO A 9 -15.06 40.03 -25.90
C PRO A 9 -15.38 39.06 -24.77
N ARG A 10 -16.66 38.79 -24.47
CA ARG A 10 -17.06 37.75 -23.52
C ARG A 10 -16.75 36.34 -24.01
N TRP A 11 -16.60 36.12 -25.31
CA TRP A 11 -16.41 34.80 -25.93
C TRP A 11 -14.99 34.58 -26.46
N LEU A 12 -14.08 35.53 -26.22
CA LEU A 12 -12.66 35.39 -26.50
C LEU A 12 -12.00 34.53 -25.41
N VAL A 13 -11.81 33.24 -25.72
CA VAL A 13 -10.99 32.35 -24.89
C VAL A 13 -9.53 32.77 -25.06
N ALA A 14 -9.05 33.61 -24.15
CA ALA A 14 -7.64 33.98 -24.10
C ALA A 14 -6.82 32.75 -23.65
N GLU A 15 -5.84 32.33 -24.48
CA GLU A 15 -4.83 31.36 -24.05
C GLU A 15 -4.05 31.96 -22.88
N ARG A 16 -4.25 31.40 -21.69
CA ARG A 16 -3.53 31.79 -20.48
C ARG A 16 -2.11 31.26 -20.52
N LYS A 17 -1.13 32.15 -20.42
CA LYS A 17 0.31 31.83 -20.41
C LYS A 17 0.75 30.92 -19.25
N ASP A 18 -0.07 30.87 -18.20
CA ASP A 18 0.22 30.27 -16.90
C ASP A 18 -0.17 28.79 -16.80
N GLY A 19 -0.87 28.21 -17.79
CA GLY A 19 -1.13 26.76 -17.88
C GLY A 19 -1.83 26.14 -16.65
N ALA A 20 -2.37 26.96 -15.76
CA ALA A 20 -2.89 26.53 -14.48
C ALA A 20 -4.21 25.77 -14.66
N ASN A 21 -4.35 24.63 -13.98
CA ASN A 21 -5.58 23.84 -13.96
C ASN A 21 -6.65 24.49 -13.06
N VAL A 22 -7.15 25.63 -13.50
CA VAL A 22 -8.17 26.38 -12.76
C VAL A 22 -9.43 25.51 -12.64
N ASN A 23 -9.92 25.33 -11.41
CA ASN A 23 -11.07 24.48 -11.04
C ASN A 23 -10.90 22.95 -11.17
N GLY A 24 -9.72 22.44 -11.54
CA GLY A 24 -9.49 20.99 -11.67
C GLY A 24 -10.24 20.35 -12.84
N TRP A 25 -10.31 21.05 -13.97
CA TRP A 25 -11.02 20.63 -15.19
C TRP A 25 -10.13 19.83 -16.15
N HIS A 26 -8.82 19.97 -16.02
CA HIS A 26 -7.84 19.07 -16.63
C HIS A 26 -7.54 17.92 -15.67
N TRP A 27 -7.45 16.71 -16.23
CA TRP A 27 -7.09 15.53 -15.46
C TRP A 27 -5.65 15.65 -14.95
N GLU A 28 -5.48 15.57 -13.63
CA GLU A 28 -4.17 15.51 -12.98
C GLU A 28 -4.07 14.20 -12.20
N SER A 29 -3.03 13.41 -12.50
CA SER A 29 -2.69 12.17 -11.81
C SER A 29 -1.37 12.32 -11.09
N LYS A 30 -1.35 11.98 -9.81
CA LYS A 30 -0.13 11.89 -9.01
C LYS A 30 0.13 10.44 -8.61
N ASN A 31 1.34 9.96 -8.85
CA ASN A 31 1.76 8.63 -8.39
C ASN A 31 1.89 8.63 -6.84
N LEU A 32 1.29 7.63 -6.20
CA LEU A 32 1.31 7.44 -4.74
C LEU A 32 2.13 6.22 -4.29
N GLN A 33 2.76 5.45 -5.18
CA GLN A 33 3.54 4.25 -4.80
C GLN A 33 4.57 4.54 -3.70
N GLY A 34 5.30 5.66 -3.80
CA GLY A 34 6.30 6.04 -2.80
C GLY A 34 5.67 6.24 -1.42
N TRP A 35 4.57 6.99 -1.37
CA TRP A 35 3.82 7.21 -0.12
C TRP A 35 3.24 5.89 0.43
N CYS A 36 2.70 5.03 -0.44
CA CYS A 36 2.15 3.74 -0.01
C CYS A 36 3.23 2.86 0.62
N ARG A 37 4.42 2.80 0.02
CA ARG A 37 5.56 2.04 0.53
C ARG A 37 6.00 2.54 1.90
N GLU A 38 6.18 3.84 2.05
CA GLU A 38 6.59 4.47 3.31
C GLU A 38 5.55 4.24 4.41
N ARG A 39 4.26 4.39 4.07
CA ARG A 39 3.17 4.20 5.04
C ARG A 39 3.06 2.76 5.48
N LEU A 40 3.12 1.81 4.56
CA LEU A 40 3.08 0.38 4.88
C LEU A 40 4.32 -0.04 5.68
N GLN A 41 5.50 0.49 5.34
CA GLN A 41 6.72 0.27 6.13
C GLN A 41 6.54 0.77 7.56
N ALA A 42 6.02 1.99 7.75
CA ALA A 42 5.81 2.55 9.08
C ALA A 42 4.78 1.78 9.94
N LEU A 43 3.79 1.16 9.30
CA LEU A 43 2.75 0.40 10.01
C LEU A 43 3.15 -1.05 10.32
N LEU A 44 4.00 -1.66 9.49
CA LEU A 44 4.26 -3.11 9.53
C LEU A 44 5.69 -3.50 9.95
N ALA A 45 6.60 -2.53 10.07
CA ALA A 45 7.97 -2.79 10.50
C ALA A 45 8.04 -3.21 11.98
N ASP A 46 8.99 -4.10 12.28
CA ASP A 46 9.36 -4.55 13.63
C ASP A 46 8.20 -5.09 14.48
N LEU A 47 7.14 -5.62 13.86
CA LEU A 47 6.07 -6.34 14.56
C LEU A 47 6.59 -7.68 15.10
N PRO A 48 6.69 -7.85 16.44
CA PRO A 48 7.14 -9.10 17.03
C PRO A 48 6.01 -10.13 17.04
N THR A 49 6.36 -11.42 16.93
CA THR A 49 5.41 -12.49 17.19
C THR A 49 5.17 -12.64 18.70
N GLY A 50 3.94 -13.01 19.08
CA GLY A 50 3.59 -13.34 20.47
C GLY A 50 4.09 -14.72 20.92
N LEU A 51 5.23 -15.17 20.38
CA LEU A 51 5.80 -16.48 20.71
C LEU A 51 6.38 -16.48 22.13
N ASP A 52 6.36 -17.62 22.80
CA ASP A 52 7.07 -17.79 24.07
C ASP A 52 8.58 -17.61 23.85
N PRO A 53 9.25 -16.68 24.56
CA PRO A 53 10.69 -16.48 24.45
C PRO A 53 11.53 -17.74 24.67
N MET A 54 11.01 -18.75 25.39
CA MET A 54 11.68 -20.03 25.60
C MET A 54 11.68 -20.93 24.36
N LEU A 55 10.71 -20.76 23.45
CA LEU A 55 10.60 -21.53 22.20
C LEU A 55 11.36 -20.86 21.05
N GLY A 56 11.46 -19.53 21.07
CA GLY A 56 12.17 -18.76 20.06
C GLY A 56 11.65 -17.33 19.95
N HIS A 57 12.10 -16.63 18.91
CA HIS A 57 11.60 -15.29 18.58
C HIS A 57 11.42 -15.17 17.07
N ALA A 58 10.37 -14.46 16.63
CA ALA A 58 10.24 -14.04 15.24
C ALA A 58 9.66 -12.63 15.17
N LYS A 59 9.97 -11.93 14.08
CA LYS A 59 9.45 -10.59 13.81
C LYS A 59 9.33 -10.34 12.32
N LEU A 60 8.40 -9.46 11.96
CA LEU A 60 8.39 -8.84 10.65
C LEU A 60 9.51 -7.79 10.59
N GLU A 61 10.31 -7.81 9.52
CA GLU A 61 11.30 -6.76 9.26
C GLU A 61 10.68 -5.58 8.52
N GLY A 62 9.61 -5.82 7.76
CA GLY A 62 8.86 -4.80 7.04
C GLY A 62 8.65 -5.15 5.57
N VAL A 63 8.50 -4.12 4.75
CA VAL A 63 8.19 -4.20 3.32
C VAL A 63 9.45 -4.50 2.52
N LYS A 64 9.53 -5.72 1.99
CA LYS A 64 10.57 -6.11 1.04
C LYS A 64 10.29 -5.51 -0.33
N GLU A 65 9.06 -5.67 -0.81
CA GLU A 65 8.65 -5.25 -2.14
C GLU A 65 7.18 -4.83 -2.14
N LEU A 66 6.87 -3.79 -2.91
CA LEU A 66 5.52 -3.32 -3.17
C LEU A 66 5.39 -3.12 -4.68
N THR A 67 4.58 -3.93 -5.32
CA THR A 67 4.28 -3.88 -6.76
C THR A 67 2.81 -3.53 -6.98
N GLY A 68 2.46 -3.15 -8.20
CA GLY A 68 1.12 -2.68 -8.56
C GLY A 68 1.07 -1.18 -8.79
N GLU A 69 -0.11 -0.59 -8.79
CA GLU A 69 -0.33 0.82 -9.10
C GLU A 69 -1.04 1.54 -7.96
N ALA A 70 -0.63 2.78 -7.69
CA ALA A 70 -1.32 3.67 -6.77
C ALA A 70 -1.32 5.08 -7.35
N VAL A 71 -2.49 5.62 -7.62
CA VAL A 71 -2.67 6.91 -8.30
C VAL A 71 -3.73 7.73 -7.58
N LEU A 72 -3.39 8.99 -7.32
CA LEU A 72 -4.29 10.01 -6.84
C LEU A 72 -4.74 10.87 -8.03
N THR A 73 -6.05 10.95 -8.26
CA THR A 73 -6.63 11.67 -9.40
C THR A 73 -7.50 12.82 -8.90
N ARG A 74 -7.41 13.99 -9.54
CA ARG A 74 -8.24 15.15 -9.20
C ARG A 74 -9.23 15.48 -10.32
N ARG A 75 -10.53 15.49 -10.03
CA ARG A 75 -11.60 15.74 -11.02
C ARG A 75 -12.87 16.34 -10.40
N LYS A 76 -13.81 16.84 -11.24
CA LYS A 76 -15.15 17.33 -10.83
C LYS A 76 -15.12 18.35 -9.67
N GLY A 77 -14.40 19.47 -9.85
CA GLY A 77 -14.36 20.54 -8.86
C GLY A 77 -13.46 20.19 -7.69
N ASN A 78 -12.21 19.84 -7.99
CA ASN A 78 -11.15 19.63 -6.99
C ASN A 78 -11.32 18.38 -6.09
N LYS A 79 -12.30 17.50 -6.38
CA LYS A 79 -12.46 16.23 -5.67
C LYS A 79 -11.32 15.30 -6.05
N THR A 80 -10.72 14.68 -5.05
CA THR A 80 -9.63 13.75 -5.25
C THR A 80 -10.14 12.33 -5.07
N PHE A 81 -9.58 11.38 -5.83
CA PHE A 81 -9.87 9.96 -5.71
C PHE A 81 -8.56 9.20 -5.77
N ALA A 82 -8.32 8.35 -4.76
CA ALA A 82 -7.23 7.40 -4.76
C ALA A 82 -7.70 6.10 -5.39
N PHE A 83 -6.92 5.59 -6.34
CA PHE A 83 -7.04 4.26 -6.89
C PHE A 83 -5.75 3.52 -6.58
N TYR A 84 -5.87 2.32 -6.03
CA TYR A 84 -4.72 1.46 -5.82
C TYR A 84 -5.11 0.01 -6.04
N ASP A 85 -4.15 -0.74 -6.57
CA ASP A 85 -4.14 -2.18 -6.70
C ASP A 85 -2.69 -2.62 -6.49
N LEU A 86 -2.43 -3.25 -5.34
CA LEU A 86 -1.10 -3.49 -4.84
C LEU A 86 -0.89 -4.96 -4.49
N THR A 87 0.33 -5.42 -4.73
CA THR A 87 0.86 -6.68 -4.18
C THR A 87 1.99 -6.35 -3.22
N LEU A 88 1.80 -6.75 -1.96
CA LEU A 88 2.70 -6.45 -0.86
C LEU A 88 3.50 -7.70 -0.48
N THR A 89 4.82 -7.61 -0.54
CA THR A 89 5.73 -8.64 -0.03
C THR A 89 6.45 -8.13 1.22
N LEU A 90 6.22 -8.81 2.34
CA LEU A 90 6.87 -8.56 3.62
C LEU A 90 7.98 -9.59 3.86
N SER A 91 9.07 -9.19 4.49
CA SER A 91 10.09 -10.12 5.01
C SER A 91 9.93 -10.30 6.51
N TRP A 92 10.20 -11.51 6.98
CA TRP A 92 10.25 -11.83 8.40
C TRP A 92 11.49 -12.65 8.72
N THR A 93 11.97 -12.50 9.94
CA THR A 93 13.11 -13.24 10.47
C THR A 93 12.79 -13.79 11.84
N GLY A 94 13.39 -14.93 12.18
CA GLY A 94 13.21 -15.55 13.48
C GLY A 94 14.27 -16.58 13.80
N CYS A 95 14.33 -17.01 15.05
CA CYS A 95 15.22 -18.04 15.53
C CYS A 95 14.41 -19.01 16.38
N TRP A 96 14.56 -20.31 16.11
CA TRP A 96 14.02 -21.36 16.96
C TRP A 96 15.06 -21.76 17.99
N ALA A 97 14.66 -21.91 19.25
CA ALA A 97 15.60 -22.14 20.36
C ALA A 97 16.46 -23.40 20.17
N GLU A 98 15.91 -24.45 19.55
CA GLU A 98 16.62 -25.72 19.35
C GLU A 98 17.54 -25.70 18.11
N SER A 99 17.26 -24.88 17.10
CA SER A 99 18.08 -24.86 15.87
C SER A 99 19.24 -23.87 15.94
N ASN A 100 19.14 -22.86 16.81
CA ASN A 100 20.09 -21.73 16.95
C ASN A 100 20.47 -21.07 15.61
N GLN A 101 19.68 -21.30 14.55
CA GLN A 101 19.86 -20.78 13.20
C GLN A 101 18.78 -19.74 12.92
N GLY A 102 19.21 -18.60 12.38
CA GLY A 102 18.31 -17.57 11.88
C GLY A 102 17.55 -18.08 10.66
N ILE A 103 16.25 -18.23 10.80
CA ILE A 103 15.29 -18.57 9.75
C ILE A 103 14.74 -17.28 9.18
N LYS A 104 14.63 -17.21 7.87
CA LYS A 104 14.02 -16.10 7.15
C LYS A 104 12.82 -16.60 6.37
N GLY A 105 11.91 -15.70 6.04
CA GLY A 105 10.81 -16.03 5.14
C GLY A 105 10.12 -14.78 4.62
N THR A 106 9.08 -15.00 3.82
CA THR A 106 8.28 -13.92 3.27
C THR A 106 6.79 -14.14 3.49
N VAL A 107 6.05 -13.04 3.56
CA VAL A 107 4.58 -13.02 3.50
C VAL A 107 4.20 -12.20 2.28
N VAL A 108 3.46 -12.80 1.35
CA VAL A 108 2.95 -12.12 0.15
C VAL A 108 1.45 -11.95 0.33
N ILE A 109 0.98 -10.71 0.13
CA ILE A 109 -0.41 -10.31 0.22
C ILE A 109 -0.80 -9.75 -1.15
N THR A 110 -1.70 -10.44 -1.85
CA THR A 110 -2.26 -9.98 -3.13
C THR A 110 -3.71 -9.53 -2.95
N GLU A 111 -4.31 -8.97 -4.00
CA GLU A 111 -5.67 -8.40 -3.96
C GLU A 111 -5.80 -7.22 -2.98
N LEU A 112 -4.73 -6.44 -2.76
CA LEU A 112 -4.80 -5.20 -1.97
C LEU A 112 -5.25 -4.04 -2.86
N ALA A 113 -6.56 -3.97 -3.14
CA ALA A 113 -7.14 -2.91 -3.95
C ALA A 113 -8.06 -1.98 -3.16
N VAL A 114 -8.44 -0.85 -3.76
CA VAL A 114 -9.34 0.15 -3.16
C VAL A 114 -10.73 -0.39 -2.84
N SER A 115 -11.18 -1.40 -3.59
CA SER A 115 -12.48 -2.06 -3.39
C SER A 115 -12.39 -3.32 -2.52
N SER A 116 -11.19 -3.77 -2.17
CA SER A 116 -10.99 -5.03 -1.45
C SER A 116 -11.35 -4.89 0.01
N GLU A 117 -12.08 -5.88 0.53
CA GLU A 117 -12.34 -6.03 1.95
C GLU A 117 -11.25 -6.91 2.61
N PRO A 118 -11.10 -6.86 3.95
CA PRO A 118 -10.13 -7.68 4.68
C PRO A 118 -10.19 -9.19 4.40
N GLU A 119 -11.35 -9.67 3.97
CA GLU A 119 -11.64 -11.06 3.63
C GLU A 119 -11.21 -11.46 2.21
N ASP A 120 -11.05 -10.49 1.30
CA ASP A 120 -10.61 -10.73 -0.07
C ASP A 120 -9.10 -10.96 -0.18
N TYR A 121 -8.33 -10.48 0.80
CA TYR A 121 -6.87 -10.56 0.82
C TYR A 121 -6.40 -12.01 0.73
N GLN A 122 -5.56 -12.28 -0.26
CA GLN A 122 -4.94 -13.59 -0.44
C GLN A 122 -3.55 -13.61 0.19
N TRP A 123 -3.26 -14.62 1.01
CA TRP A 123 -2.05 -14.69 1.83
C TRP A 123 -1.21 -15.89 1.45
N THR A 124 0.06 -15.64 1.11
CA THR A 124 1.05 -16.71 0.90
C THR A 124 2.18 -16.55 1.90
N PHE A 125 2.38 -17.56 2.74
CA PHE A 125 3.45 -17.60 3.74
C PHE A 125 4.55 -18.57 3.30
N SER A 126 5.79 -18.09 3.29
CA SER A 126 6.98 -18.90 2.99
C SER A 126 7.98 -18.84 4.14
N ALA A 127 8.74 -19.92 4.31
CA ALA A 127 9.91 -20.00 5.17
C ALA A 127 11.06 -20.58 4.34
N GLU A 128 12.27 -20.07 4.51
CA GLU A 128 13.47 -20.58 3.85
C GLU A 128 13.96 -21.84 4.58
N GLY A 129 14.05 -22.96 3.84
CA GLY A 129 14.46 -24.26 4.36
C GLY A 129 13.30 -25.16 4.78
N THR A 130 13.63 -26.33 5.32
CA THR A 130 12.67 -27.35 5.75
C THR A 130 13.04 -27.86 7.15
N GLY A 131 12.06 -27.89 8.05
CA GLY A 131 12.25 -28.39 9.41
C GLY A 131 11.15 -27.92 10.37
N VAL A 132 11.08 -28.59 11.53
CA VAL A 132 10.03 -28.35 12.54
C VAL A 132 10.06 -26.92 13.08
N GLY A 133 11.25 -26.35 13.28
CA GLY A 133 11.41 -24.96 13.70
C GLY A 133 10.88 -23.97 12.67
N GLN A 134 11.11 -24.21 11.38
CA GLN A 134 10.60 -23.40 10.28
C GLN A 134 9.07 -23.44 10.21
N ASP A 135 8.48 -24.63 10.35
CA ASP A 135 7.03 -24.81 10.33
C ASP A 135 6.36 -24.12 11.54
N ASN A 136 6.97 -24.22 12.73
CA ASN A 136 6.49 -23.54 13.93
C ASN A 136 6.59 -22.01 13.82
N LEU A 137 7.71 -21.48 13.31
CA LEU A 137 7.86 -20.04 13.09
C LEU A 137 6.91 -19.53 12.01
N LYS A 138 6.69 -20.31 10.94
CA LYS A 138 5.71 -20.00 9.90
C LYS A 138 4.30 -19.92 10.49
N ALA A 139 3.91 -20.87 11.34
CA ALA A 139 2.63 -20.83 12.05
C ALA A 139 2.51 -19.61 12.98
N ALA A 140 3.60 -19.23 13.65
CA ALA A 140 3.63 -18.03 14.48
C ALA A 140 3.41 -16.73 13.68
N ILE A 141 4.05 -16.62 12.51
CA ILE A 141 3.86 -15.48 11.61
C ILE A 141 2.45 -15.47 11.02
N GLN A 142 1.86 -16.64 10.73
CA GLN A 142 0.44 -16.72 10.36
C GLN A 142 -0.48 -16.17 11.46
N GLY A 143 -0.10 -16.34 12.73
CA GLY A 143 -0.79 -15.73 13.87
C GLY A 143 -0.77 -14.19 13.89
N LEU A 144 0.14 -13.54 13.15
CA LEU A 144 0.15 -12.08 12.98
C LEU A 144 -0.86 -11.57 11.95
N LYS A 145 -1.46 -12.45 11.15
CA LYS A 145 -2.48 -12.09 10.15
C LYS A 145 -3.51 -11.07 10.65
N PRO A 146 -4.19 -11.25 11.81
CA PRO A 146 -5.16 -10.26 12.29
C PRO A 146 -4.55 -8.88 12.57
N GLN A 147 -3.32 -8.81 13.09
CA GLN A 147 -2.65 -7.53 13.35
C GLN A 147 -2.27 -6.84 12.03
N ILE A 148 -1.70 -7.61 11.08
CA ILE A 148 -1.37 -7.09 9.75
C ILE A 148 -2.64 -6.57 9.06
N THR A 149 -3.74 -7.32 9.12
CA THR A 149 -5.03 -6.89 8.56
C THR A 149 -5.52 -5.58 9.19
N GLN A 150 -5.40 -5.40 10.51
CA GLN A 150 -5.76 -4.14 11.16
C GLN A 150 -4.93 -2.96 10.63
N HIS A 151 -3.63 -3.16 10.44
CA HIS A 151 -2.75 -2.15 9.85
C HIS A 151 -3.09 -1.86 8.39
N LEU A 152 -3.48 -2.86 7.59
CA LEU A 152 -3.93 -2.66 6.21
C LEU A 152 -5.26 -1.89 6.15
N VAL A 153 -6.19 -2.13 7.08
CA VAL A 153 -7.43 -1.34 7.22
C VAL A 153 -7.13 0.09 7.64
N GLN A 154 -6.10 0.31 8.46
CA GLN A 154 -5.66 1.67 8.77
C GLN A 154 -5.06 2.35 7.54
N PHE A 155 -4.23 1.64 6.78
CA PHE A 155 -3.67 2.12 5.53
C PHE A 155 -4.75 2.55 4.51
N SER A 156 -5.81 1.75 4.33
CA SER A 156 -6.91 2.09 3.41
C SER A 156 -7.69 3.34 3.84
N LYS A 157 -7.81 3.58 5.15
CA LYS A 157 -8.34 4.85 5.68
C LYS A 157 -7.40 6.01 5.41
N ASP A 158 -6.11 5.84 5.66
CA ASP A 158 -5.12 6.90 5.50
C ASP A 158 -5.00 7.37 4.04
N ILE A 159 -5.01 6.45 3.08
CA ILE A 159 -4.94 6.80 1.65
C ILE A 159 -6.22 7.53 1.19
N THR A 160 -7.36 7.19 1.78
CA THR A 160 -8.63 7.88 1.53
C THR A 160 -8.62 9.29 2.12
N MET A 161 -7.92 9.54 3.24
CA MET A 161 -7.76 10.88 3.83
C MET A 161 -6.85 11.81 3.01
N LEU A 162 -6.04 11.28 2.10
CA LEU A 162 -5.28 12.12 1.14
C LEU A 162 -6.17 12.73 0.06
N CYS A 163 -7.44 12.30 -0.01
CA CYS A 163 -8.38 12.72 -1.06
C CYS A 163 -9.19 13.97 -0.69
#